data_AF-A0A1D1ZJM0-F1
#
_entry.id   AF-A0A1D1ZJM0-F1
#
_cell.length_a   1.000
_cell.length_b   1.000
_cell.length_c   1.000
_cell.angle_alpha   90.00
_cell.angle_beta   90.00
_cell.angle_gamma   90.00
#
_symmetry.space_group_name_H-M   'P 1'
#
loop_
_entity.id
_entity.type
_entity.pdbx_description
1 polymer ?
#
loop_
_entity_poly.entity_id
_entity_poly.type
_entity_poly.pdbx_seq_one_letter_code
_entity_poly.pdbx_strand_id
1 'polypeptide(L)'
;EEEEEEEAQLQVHSNWLFLPWQRIHLYFFERVLGKLLDDDSFALPYWNWDQNPNNNSAEDNFANMHYFNVDKTAEHFMGGKHVTGSLERALHHNIQIGVDGPGNPYGEDMGNFYSSGRDAMFYGLHANVDRMWDVWTKAFNHNNLEDEEWLTSAFYLYDENAQLVRVRVSDILDSEKLGYTYEELPEATVPVATTSTRT
;
A
#
# COMPACT_ATOMS: atom_id res chain seq x y z
N GLU A 1 0.37 -4.47 -44.74
CA GLU A 1 -0.43 -3.65 -43.81
C GLU A 1 0.36 -3.65 -42.53
N GLU A 2 0.89 -2.49 -42.16
CA GLU A 2 1.59 -2.30 -40.88
C GLU A 2 0.50 -2.11 -39.83
N GLU A 3 0.43 -3.00 -38.85
CA GLU A 3 -0.44 -2.82 -37.68
C GLU A 3 0.15 -1.66 -36.87
N GLU A 4 -0.59 -0.55 -36.77
CA GLU A 4 -0.30 0.49 -35.77
C GLU A 4 -0.41 -0.16 -34.39
N GLU A 5 0.71 -0.38 -33.71
CA GLU A 5 0.71 -0.67 -32.27
C GLU A 5 0.09 0.55 -31.57
N GLU A 6 -1.12 0.39 -31.06
CA GLU A 6 -1.79 1.39 -30.23
C GLU A 6 -0.90 1.70 -29.02
N GLU A 7 -0.45 2.96 -28.85
CA GLU A 7 0.39 3.38 -27.72
C GLU A 7 -0.34 3.08 -26.40
N ALA A 8 0.02 1.97 -25.76
CA ALA A 8 -0.53 1.60 -24.46
C ALA A 8 -0.02 2.59 -23.40
N GLN A 9 -0.93 3.37 -22.82
CA GLN A 9 -0.61 4.24 -21.68
C GLN A 9 -0.31 3.40 -20.45
N LEU A 10 0.82 3.70 -19.78
CA LEU A 10 1.15 3.08 -18.50
C LEU A 10 0.09 3.45 -17.45
N GLN A 11 -0.56 2.44 -16.88
CA GLN A 11 -1.47 2.57 -15.73
C GLN A 11 -0.97 1.68 -14.59
N VAL A 12 -0.74 2.28 -13.43
CA VAL A 12 -0.23 1.60 -12.23
C VAL A 12 -1.33 1.19 -11.25
N HIS A 13 -2.54 1.73 -11.43
CA HIS A 13 -3.72 1.38 -10.65
C HIS A 13 -4.51 0.24 -11.31
N SER A 14 -5.32 -0.45 -10.50
CA SER A 14 -6.20 -1.54 -10.89
C SER A 14 -5.47 -2.75 -11.49
N ASN A 15 -4.24 -2.96 -11.05
CA ASN A 15 -3.43 -4.12 -11.41
C ASN A 15 -2.32 -4.35 -10.37
N TRP A 16 -1.54 -5.40 -10.56
CA TRP A 16 -0.43 -5.83 -9.69
C TRP A 16 0.69 -4.79 -9.46
N LEU A 17 0.75 -3.69 -10.21
CA LEU A 17 1.74 -2.63 -10.06
C LEU A 17 1.37 -1.63 -8.95
N PHE A 18 0.15 -1.70 -8.42
CA PHE A 18 -0.35 -0.76 -7.42
C PHE A 18 0.57 -0.69 -6.19
N LEU A 19 0.77 -1.81 -5.49
CA LEU A 19 1.59 -1.80 -4.26
C LEU A 19 3.06 -1.43 -4.51
N PRO A 20 3.75 -2.01 -5.51
CA PRO A 20 5.11 -1.60 -5.83
C PRO A 20 5.27 -0.12 -6.16
N TRP A 21 4.34 0.44 -6.95
CA TRP A 21 4.35 1.85 -7.30
C TRP A 21 4.24 2.74 -6.06
N GLN A 22 3.28 2.45 -5.16
CA GLN A 22 3.11 3.25 -3.95
C GLN A 22 4.33 3.17 -3.02
N ARG A 23 4.92 1.98 -2.84
CA ARG A 23 6.15 1.81 -2.05
C ARG A 23 7.31 2.65 -2.62
N ILE A 24 7.56 2.55 -3.93
CA ILE A 24 8.65 3.29 -4.58
C ILE A 24 8.41 4.80 -4.51
N HIS A 25 7.17 5.24 -4.74
CA HIS A 25 6.81 6.65 -4.64
C HIS A 25 7.08 7.21 -3.25
N LEU A 26 6.62 6.51 -2.20
CA LEU A 26 6.82 6.92 -0.81
C LEU A 26 8.29 6.87 -0.40
N TYR A 27 9.04 5.84 -0.83
CA TYR A 27 10.46 5.72 -0.53
C TYR A 27 11.26 6.95 -0.96
N PHE A 28 11.08 7.41 -2.20
CA PHE A 28 11.76 8.61 -2.67
C PHE A 28 11.18 9.88 -2.04
N PHE A 29 9.86 9.94 -1.83
CA PHE A 29 9.22 11.10 -1.19
C PHE A 29 9.74 11.33 0.24
N GLU A 30 9.83 10.27 1.05
CA GLU A 30 10.38 10.31 2.40
C GLU A 30 11.83 10.80 2.43
N ARG A 31 12.69 10.25 1.55
CA ARG A 31 14.11 10.64 1.46
C ARG A 31 14.29 12.09 1.02
N VAL A 32 13.48 12.55 0.07
CA VAL A 32 13.48 13.96 -0.35
C VAL A 32 13.09 14.85 0.83
N LEU A 33 12.06 14.49 1.59
CA LEU A 33 11.66 15.24 2.78
C LEU A 33 12.75 15.24 3.86
N GLY A 34 13.33 14.09 4.18
CA GLY A 34 14.44 13.99 5.14
C GLY A 34 15.60 14.91 4.78
N LYS A 35 16.00 14.92 3.50
CA LYS A 35 17.04 15.84 3.02
C LYS A 35 16.63 17.32 3.10
N LEU A 36 15.38 17.65 2.79
CA LEU A 36 14.88 19.03 2.88
C LEU A 36 14.78 19.53 4.33
N LEU A 37 14.57 18.61 5.28
CA LEU A 37 14.47 18.89 6.71
C LEU A 37 15.83 18.83 7.44
N ASP A 38 16.89 18.38 6.76
CA ASP A 38 18.20 18.07 7.38
C ASP A 38 18.06 17.03 8.52
N ASP A 39 17.19 16.03 8.30
CA ASP A 39 16.87 14.97 9.25
C ASP A 39 16.98 13.59 8.57
N ASP A 40 18.14 12.96 8.72
CA ASP A 40 18.41 11.60 8.23
C ASP A 40 17.60 10.51 8.95
N SER A 41 16.87 10.87 10.03
CA SER A 41 15.98 9.97 10.78
C SER A 41 14.50 10.19 10.48
N PHE A 42 14.18 11.12 9.56
CA PHE A 42 12.81 11.40 9.18
C PHE A 42 12.12 10.15 8.64
N ALA A 43 10.93 9.87 9.16
CA ALA A 43 10.04 8.83 8.68
C ALA A 43 8.63 9.38 8.52
N LEU A 44 7.96 9.01 7.43
CA LEU A 44 6.59 9.42 7.17
C LEU A 44 5.64 8.81 8.21
N PRO A 45 4.72 9.61 8.79
CA PRO A 45 3.64 9.03 9.58
C PRO A 45 2.69 8.26 8.68
N TYR A 46 2.16 7.15 9.17
CA TYR A 46 1.11 6.40 8.49
C TYR A 46 -0.24 6.65 9.17
N TRP A 47 -1.33 6.73 8.38
CA TRP A 47 -2.68 6.84 8.91
C TRP A 47 -3.17 5.44 9.30
N ASN A 48 -3.08 5.10 10.58
CA ASN A 48 -3.47 3.79 11.13
C ASN A 48 -5.01 3.59 11.20
N TRP A 49 -5.65 3.39 10.05
CA TRP A 49 -7.10 3.21 9.93
C TRP A 49 -7.57 1.76 10.16
N ASP A 50 -6.66 0.80 10.20
CA ASP A 50 -6.93 -0.62 10.49
C ASP A 50 -6.96 -0.95 11.99
N GLN A 51 -6.48 -0.02 12.83
CA GLN A 51 -6.39 -0.22 14.28
C GLN A 51 -7.76 -0.55 14.89
N ASN A 52 -7.84 -1.71 15.52
CA ASN A 52 -8.96 -2.06 16.36
C ASN A 52 -8.83 -1.34 17.72
N PRO A 53 -9.85 -0.56 18.15
CA PRO A 53 -9.78 0.24 19.36
C PRO A 53 -9.71 -0.60 20.65
N ASN A 54 -10.02 -1.90 20.58
CA ASN A 54 -10.06 -2.80 21.73
C ASN A 54 -8.85 -3.76 21.80
N ASN A 55 -8.16 -3.99 20.69
CA ASN A 55 -6.96 -4.83 20.62
C ASN A 55 -6.13 -4.44 19.39
N ASN A 56 -4.82 -4.28 19.50
CA ASN A 56 -3.96 -3.86 18.38
C ASN A 56 -3.14 -5.01 17.79
N SER A 57 -3.62 -6.25 17.87
CA SER A 57 -2.92 -7.40 17.28
C SER A 57 -3.04 -7.37 15.75
N ALA A 58 -2.05 -7.93 15.05
CA ALA A 58 -2.10 -8.06 13.59
C ALA A 58 -3.35 -8.82 13.13
N GLU A 59 -3.70 -9.90 13.84
CA GLU A 59 -4.87 -10.72 13.53
C GLU A 59 -6.17 -9.94 13.71
N ASP A 60 -6.33 -9.15 14.77
CA ASP A 60 -7.57 -8.39 15.01
C ASP A 60 -7.75 -7.25 14.02
N ASN A 61 -6.65 -6.57 13.67
CA ASN A 61 -6.67 -5.52 12.66
C ASN A 61 -7.02 -6.12 11.29
N PHE A 62 -6.45 -7.27 10.92
CA PHE A 62 -6.81 -7.98 9.68
C PHE A 62 -8.20 -8.64 9.73
N ALA A 63 -8.68 -9.07 10.91
CA ALA A 63 -10.00 -9.65 11.06
C ALA A 63 -11.11 -8.62 10.80
N ASN A 64 -10.92 -7.38 11.21
CA ASN A 64 -11.80 -6.26 10.82
C ASN A 64 -11.79 -6.04 9.30
N MET A 65 -10.72 -6.46 8.62
CA MET A 65 -10.56 -6.37 7.17
C MET A 65 -10.94 -7.65 6.41
N HIS A 66 -11.21 -8.78 7.08
CA HIS A 66 -11.65 -10.04 6.43
C HIS A 66 -12.92 -9.86 5.60
N TYR A 67 -13.75 -8.85 5.91
CA TYR A 67 -14.91 -8.49 5.08
C TYR A 67 -14.52 -8.23 3.61
N PHE A 68 -13.29 -7.78 3.38
CA PHE A 68 -12.73 -7.48 2.06
C PHE A 68 -11.83 -8.58 1.50
N ASN A 69 -11.72 -9.72 2.18
CA ASN A 69 -10.95 -10.91 1.77
C ASN A 69 -9.44 -10.65 1.52
N VAL A 70 -8.85 -9.65 2.20
CA VAL A 70 -7.46 -9.20 1.99
C VAL A 70 -6.38 -10.25 2.28
N ASP A 71 -6.73 -11.36 2.90
CA ASP A 71 -5.81 -12.39 3.41
C ASP A 71 -5.71 -13.65 2.52
N LYS A 72 -6.40 -13.72 1.38
CA LYS A 72 -6.55 -15.01 0.65
C LYS A 72 -5.34 -15.46 -0.17
N THR A 73 -4.94 -14.70 -1.16
CA THR A 73 -3.85 -15.03 -2.09
C THR A 73 -3.11 -13.77 -2.49
N ALA A 74 -1.87 -13.90 -2.96
CA ALA A 74 -1.10 -12.77 -3.48
C ALA A 74 -1.86 -12.00 -4.56
N GLU A 75 -2.43 -12.71 -5.55
CA GLU A 75 -3.22 -12.09 -6.62
C GLU A 75 -4.48 -11.40 -6.09
N HIS A 76 -5.13 -11.94 -5.05
CA HIS A 76 -6.31 -11.32 -4.47
C HIS A 76 -5.96 -10.09 -3.63
N PHE A 77 -4.85 -10.10 -2.91
CA PHE A 77 -4.39 -8.99 -2.08
C PHE A 77 -3.80 -7.85 -2.93
N MET A 78 -2.80 -8.19 -3.75
CA MET A 78 -1.98 -7.27 -4.54
C MET A 78 -2.61 -6.87 -5.87
N GLY A 79 -3.50 -7.71 -6.41
CA GLY A 79 -4.00 -7.62 -7.78
C GLY A 79 -3.25 -8.54 -8.74
N GLY A 80 -3.88 -8.82 -9.87
CA GLY A 80 -3.28 -9.49 -11.02
C GLY A 80 -2.95 -8.51 -12.14
N LYS A 81 -2.39 -8.99 -13.25
CA LYS A 81 -2.02 -8.14 -14.41
C LYS A 81 -3.15 -7.26 -14.93
N HIS A 82 -4.39 -7.76 -14.87
CA HIS A 82 -5.60 -7.06 -15.33
C HIS A 82 -6.73 -7.10 -14.29
N VAL A 83 -6.38 -7.29 -13.01
CA VAL A 83 -7.34 -7.46 -11.93
C VAL A 83 -6.93 -6.60 -10.74
N THR A 84 -7.83 -5.77 -10.25
CA THR A 84 -7.64 -4.94 -9.05
C THR A 84 -7.53 -5.80 -7.80
N GLY A 85 -6.52 -5.53 -6.97
CA GLY A 85 -6.37 -6.15 -5.64
C GLY A 85 -7.47 -5.70 -4.67
N SER A 86 -7.74 -6.53 -3.67
CA SER A 86 -8.72 -6.24 -2.61
C SER A 86 -8.33 -5.03 -1.77
N LEU A 87 -7.05 -4.84 -1.48
CA LEU A 87 -6.56 -3.69 -0.72
C LEU A 87 -6.83 -2.37 -1.45
N GLU A 88 -6.54 -2.33 -2.77
CA GLU A 88 -6.82 -1.18 -3.63
C GLU A 88 -8.33 -0.94 -3.76
N ARG A 89 -9.09 -1.97 -4.14
CA ARG A 89 -10.51 -1.83 -4.49
C ARG A 89 -11.40 -1.46 -3.31
N ALA A 90 -11.03 -1.90 -2.11
CA ALA A 90 -11.88 -1.75 -0.94
C ALA A 90 -11.37 -0.63 -0.03
N LEU A 91 -10.34 -0.92 0.76
CA LEU A 91 -9.97 -0.09 1.91
C LEU A 91 -9.38 1.23 1.46
N HIS A 92 -8.39 1.17 0.56
CA HIS A 92 -7.77 2.35 -0.03
C HIS A 92 -8.80 3.22 -0.75
N HIS A 93 -9.58 2.64 -1.67
CA HIS A 93 -10.60 3.38 -2.42
C HIS A 93 -11.65 4.06 -1.52
N ASN A 94 -12.20 3.34 -0.53
CA ASN A 94 -13.25 3.87 0.34
C ASN A 94 -12.77 5.04 1.21
N ILE A 95 -11.54 4.99 1.71
CA ILE A 95 -10.97 6.08 2.49
C ILE A 95 -10.70 7.28 1.57
N GLN A 96 -10.13 7.04 0.40
CA GLN A 96 -9.77 8.08 -0.55
C GLN A 96 -10.97 8.93 -0.97
N ILE A 97 -12.12 8.31 -1.28
CA ILE A 97 -13.36 9.03 -1.62
C ILE A 97 -14.07 9.64 -0.39
N GLY A 98 -13.82 9.12 0.81
CA GLY A 98 -14.49 9.55 2.03
C GLY A 98 -14.01 10.90 2.55
N VAL A 99 -12.79 11.30 2.18
CA VAL A 99 -12.15 12.53 2.68
C VAL A 99 -12.76 13.81 2.08
N ASP A 100 -13.11 13.84 0.80
CA ASP A 100 -13.49 15.10 0.12
C ASP A 100 -14.92 15.58 0.40
N GLY A 101 -15.71 14.75 1.09
CA GLY A 101 -17.10 15.05 1.43
C GLY A 101 -18.03 15.22 0.21
N PRO A 102 -19.33 15.41 0.43
CA PRO A 102 -20.33 15.42 -0.64
C PRO A 102 -20.37 16.71 -1.48
N GLY A 103 -19.55 17.71 -1.14
CA GLY A 103 -19.59 19.06 -1.72
C GLY A 103 -18.69 19.26 -2.94
N ASN A 104 -17.77 18.34 -3.21
CA ASN A 104 -16.88 18.42 -4.37
C ASN A 104 -17.44 17.62 -5.56
N PRO A 105 -17.86 18.27 -6.67
CA PRO A 105 -18.41 17.59 -7.83
C PRO A 105 -17.41 16.71 -8.60
N TYR A 106 -16.10 16.92 -8.44
CA TYR A 106 -15.06 16.13 -9.12
C TYR A 106 -14.21 15.29 -8.15
N GLY A 107 -14.50 15.36 -6.86
CA GLY A 107 -13.83 14.58 -5.83
C GLY A 107 -12.36 14.97 -5.63
N GLU A 108 -11.99 16.23 -5.83
CA GLU A 108 -10.68 16.72 -5.42
C GLU A 108 -10.65 17.05 -3.91
N ASP A 109 -9.51 16.91 -3.23
CA ASP A 109 -8.23 16.46 -3.80
C ASP A 109 -8.11 14.93 -3.77
N MET A 110 -8.50 14.26 -2.69
CA MET A 110 -8.16 12.86 -2.44
C MET A 110 -8.83 11.88 -3.39
N GLY A 111 -10.11 12.05 -3.70
CA GLY A 111 -10.97 11.14 -4.45
C GLY A 111 -10.65 11.02 -5.94
N ASN A 112 -9.67 11.77 -6.43
CA ASN A 112 -9.22 11.72 -7.82
C ASN A 112 -7.69 11.64 -7.93
N PHE A 113 -7.20 10.76 -8.81
CA PHE A 113 -5.77 10.44 -8.92
C PHE A 113 -4.89 11.64 -9.32
N TYR A 114 -5.40 12.58 -10.14
CA TYR A 114 -4.61 13.73 -10.58
C TYR A 114 -4.43 14.80 -9.50
N SER A 115 -5.29 14.80 -8.48
CA SER A 115 -5.33 15.81 -7.42
C SER A 115 -4.89 15.27 -6.07
N SER A 116 -4.98 13.96 -5.84
CA SER A 116 -4.81 13.38 -4.50
C SER A 116 -3.47 13.71 -3.86
N GLY A 117 -2.39 13.75 -4.64
CA GLY A 117 -1.06 14.12 -4.15
C GLY A 117 -0.92 15.58 -3.68
N ARG A 118 -1.94 16.43 -3.84
CA ARG A 118 -1.95 17.81 -3.30
C ARG A 118 -2.32 17.86 -1.82
N ASP A 119 -3.05 16.86 -1.33
CA ASP A 119 -3.38 16.72 0.08
C ASP A 119 -2.28 15.92 0.78
N ALA A 120 -1.68 16.47 1.85
CA ALA A 120 -0.65 15.78 2.61
C ALA A 120 -1.15 14.45 3.23
N MET A 121 -2.45 14.31 3.48
CA MET A 121 -3.05 13.06 3.98
C MET A 121 -2.90 11.90 2.99
N PHE A 122 -2.72 12.16 1.70
CA PHE A 122 -2.42 11.17 0.69
C PHE A 122 -1.22 10.29 1.09
N TYR A 123 -0.13 10.92 1.52
CA TYR A 123 1.09 10.22 1.85
C TYR A 123 0.91 9.35 3.10
N GLY A 124 0.15 9.81 4.10
CA GLY A 124 -0.18 9.02 5.28
C GLY A 124 -1.12 7.84 4.98
N LEU A 125 -2.10 8.02 4.09
CA LEU A 125 -2.96 6.95 3.61
C LEU A 125 -2.14 5.87 2.91
N HIS A 126 -1.31 6.27 1.95
CA HIS A 126 -0.49 5.36 1.17
C HIS A 126 0.63 4.70 2.00
N ALA A 127 1.16 5.38 3.02
CA ALA A 127 2.09 4.76 3.97
C ALA A 127 1.42 3.63 4.74
N ASN A 128 0.13 3.76 5.11
CA ASN A 128 -0.57 2.64 5.73
C ASN A 128 -0.90 1.52 4.73
N VAL A 129 -1.15 1.84 3.45
CA VAL A 129 -1.26 0.83 2.38
C VAL A 129 0.04 0.03 2.24
N ASP A 130 1.20 0.70 2.28
CA ASP A 130 2.49 0.03 2.26
C ASP A 130 2.74 -0.81 3.53
N ARG A 131 2.36 -0.30 4.71
CA ARG A 131 2.36 -1.07 5.97
C ARG A 131 1.52 -2.34 5.87
N MET A 132 0.34 -2.28 5.25
CA MET A 132 -0.50 -3.47 5.07
C MET A 132 0.20 -4.54 4.25
N TRP A 133 0.98 -4.16 3.23
CA TRP A 133 1.78 -5.12 2.47
C TRP A 133 2.92 -5.72 3.32
N ASP A 134 3.57 -4.90 4.14
CA ASP A 134 4.61 -5.37 5.07
C ASP A 134 4.05 -6.36 6.12
N VAL A 135 2.92 -6.03 6.74
CA VAL A 135 2.26 -6.91 7.73
C VAL A 135 1.77 -8.20 7.06
N TRP A 136 1.18 -8.12 5.87
CA TRP A 136 0.71 -9.30 5.12
C TRP A 136 1.85 -10.28 4.80
N THR A 137 3.03 -9.77 4.41
CA THR A 137 4.19 -10.62 4.13
C THR A 137 4.87 -11.13 5.40
N LYS A 138 5.13 -10.27 6.39
CA LYS A 138 5.94 -10.61 7.57
C LYS A 138 5.13 -11.26 8.70
N ALA A 139 4.00 -10.69 9.10
CA ALA A 139 3.22 -11.19 10.23
C ALA A 139 2.40 -12.44 9.87
N PHE A 140 1.88 -12.52 8.64
CA PHE A 140 1.10 -13.66 8.17
C PHE A 140 1.91 -14.66 7.33
N ASN A 141 3.19 -14.40 7.11
CA ASN A 141 4.09 -15.27 6.35
C ASN A 141 3.55 -15.61 4.95
N HIS A 142 2.96 -14.62 4.27
CA HIS A 142 2.46 -14.78 2.91
C HIS A 142 3.54 -14.46 1.87
N ASN A 143 3.50 -15.20 0.76
CA ASN A 143 4.44 -15.01 -0.34
C ASN A 143 3.91 -13.97 -1.33
N ASN A 144 4.81 -13.13 -1.84
CA ASN A 144 4.53 -12.22 -2.95
C ASN A 144 4.26 -12.98 -4.26
N LEU A 145 3.86 -12.24 -5.29
CA LEU A 145 3.81 -12.76 -6.66
C LEU A 145 5.21 -13.21 -7.13
N GLU A 146 5.26 -14.34 -7.83
CA GLU A 146 6.49 -14.92 -8.37
C GLU A 146 6.69 -14.64 -9.88
N ASP A 147 5.75 -13.92 -10.49
CA ASP A 147 5.74 -13.65 -11.92
C ASP A 147 6.96 -12.80 -12.34
N GLU A 148 7.70 -13.27 -13.35
CA GLU A 148 8.91 -12.61 -13.83
C GLU A 148 8.63 -11.22 -14.42
N GLU A 149 7.50 -11.03 -15.10
CA GLU A 149 7.09 -9.73 -15.65
C GLU A 149 6.84 -8.73 -14.52
N TRP A 150 6.18 -9.18 -13.46
CA TRP A 150 5.97 -8.36 -12.27
C TRP A 150 7.28 -8.00 -11.57
N LEU A 151 8.16 -8.98 -11.34
CA LEU A 151 9.45 -8.79 -10.66
C LEU A 151 10.41 -7.87 -11.44
N THR A 152 10.41 -7.97 -12.77
CA THR A 152 11.31 -7.21 -13.64
C THR A 152 10.76 -5.83 -14.04
N SER A 153 9.47 -5.58 -13.81
CA SER A 153 8.84 -4.27 -13.97
C SER A 153 9.62 -3.20 -13.21
N ALA A 154 9.79 -2.04 -13.83
CA ALA A 154 10.64 -0.99 -13.29
C ALA A 154 10.04 0.40 -13.46
N PHE A 155 10.33 1.26 -12.49
CA PHE A 155 9.91 2.65 -12.47
C PHE A 155 11.13 3.57 -12.44
N TYR A 156 10.93 4.79 -12.92
CA TYR A 156 11.96 5.84 -12.95
C TYR A 156 11.47 7.02 -12.11
N LEU A 157 12.17 7.32 -11.02
CA LEU A 157 11.88 8.46 -10.15
C LEU A 157 13.15 9.24 -9.86
N TYR A 158 12.99 10.51 -9.47
CA TYR A 158 14.09 11.32 -8.99
C TYR A 158 14.36 11.04 -7.52
N ASP A 159 15.63 10.86 -7.18
CA ASP A 159 16.08 10.75 -5.79
C ASP A 159 16.23 12.14 -5.11
N GLU A 160 16.64 12.13 -3.84
CA GLU A 160 16.91 13.35 -3.08
C GLU A 160 18.03 14.24 -3.67
N ASN A 161 18.82 13.71 -4.63
CA ASN A 161 19.90 14.41 -5.34
C ASN A 161 19.50 14.85 -6.75
N ALA A 162 18.19 14.79 -7.07
CA ALA A 162 17.64 15.08 -8.39
C ALA A 162 18.25 14.21 -9.50
N GLN A 163 18.70 13.00 -9.16
CA GLN A 163 19.17 12.00 -10.11
C GLN A 163 18.02 11.06 -10.48
N LEU A 164 17.89 10.75 -11.77
CA LEU A 164 16.90 9.81 -12.25
C LEU A 164 17.37 8.37 -11.95
N VAL A 165 16.64 7.66 -11.11
CA VAL A 165 16.96 6.30 -10.65
C VAL A 165 15.94 5.31 -11.20
N ARG A 166 16.43 4.19 -11.73
CA ARG A 166 15.60 3.04 -12.12
C ARG A 166 15.49 2.07 -10.95
N VAL A 167 14.28 1.73 -10.54
CA VAL A 167 14.01 0.76 -9.47
C VAL A 167 13.11 -0.36 -9.99
N ARG A 168 13.50 -1.62 -9.80
CA ARG A 168 12.65 -2.77 -10.11
C ARG A 168 11.81 -3.17 -8.91
N VAL A 169 10.67 -3.82 -9.18
CA VAL A 169 9.85 -4.44 -8.13
C VAL A 169 10.65 -5.45 -7.31
N SER A 170 11.52 -6.24 -7.94
CA SER A 170 12.41 -7.17 -7.23
C SER A 170 13.27 -6.54 -6.15
N ASP A 171 13.61 -5.24 -6.30
CA ASP A 171 14.57 -4.54 -5.44
C ASP A 171 13.90 -3.99 -4.16
N ILE A 172 12.56 -3.97 -4.09
CA ILE A 172 11.78 -3.31 -3.02
C ILE A 172 10.89 -4.26 -2.20
N LEU A 173 11.03 -5.58 -2.41
CA LEU A 173 10.18 -6.56 -1.72
C LEU A 173 10.41 -6.60 -0.21
N ASP A 174 11.60 -6.19 0.23
CA ASP A 174 12.04 -6.22 1.62
C ASP A 174 12.28 -4.80 2.13
N SER A 175 11.36 -4.32 2.97
CA SER A 175 11.39 -2.96 3.56
C SER A 175 12.66 -2.72 4.40
N GLU A 176 13.18 -3.74 5.09
CA GLU A 176 14.38 -3.60 5.93
C GLU A 176 15.63 -3.31 5.09
N LYS A 177 15.71 -3.90 3.89
CA LYS A 177 16.78 -3.59 2.94
C LYS A 177 16.69 -2.17 2.37
N LEU A 178 15.49 -1.58 2.39
CA LEU A 178 15.27 -0.19 2.01
C LEU A 178 15.61 0.78 3.15
N GLY A 179 15.76 0.28 4.39
CA GLY A 179 16.17 1.05 5.55
C GLY A 179 15.03 1.62 6.38
N TYR A 180 13.80 1.13 6.20
CA TYR A 180 12.65 1.51 7.01
C TYR A 180 11.85 0.27 7.48
N THR A 181 11.15 0.41 8.59
CA THR A 181 10.24 -0.60 9.13
C THR A 181 9.01 0.06 9.74
N TYR A 182 7.93 -0.70 9.87
CA TYR A 182 6.75 -0.28 10.61
C TYR A 182 6.77 -0.82 12.04
N GLU A 183 5.94 -0.25 12.91
CA GLU A 183 5.76 -0.72 14.29
C GLU A 183 5.33 -2.20 14.29
N GLU A 184 6.05 -3.00 15.08
CA GLU A 184 5.70 -4.42 15.28
C GLU A 184 4.36 -4.53 16.01
N LEU A 185 3.43 -5.28 15.42
CA LEU A 185 2.16 -5.59 16.07
C LEU A 185 2.35 -6.83 16.96
N PRO A 186 1.83 -6.83 18.19
CA PRO A 186 1.86 -8.01 19.02
C PRO A 186 1.09 -9.16 18.35
N GLU A 187 1.62 -10.39 18.46
CA GLU A 187 0.86 -11.60 18.11
C GLU A 187 -0.45 -11.63 18.91
N ALA A 188 -1.53 -12.10 18.29
CA ALA A 188 -2.79 -12.19 19.00
C ALA A 188 -2.65 -13.15 20.19
N THR A 189 -3.07 -12.70 21.37
CA THR A 189 -3.32 -13.64 22.46
C THR A 189 -4.51 -14.48 22.06
N VAL A 190 -4.29 -15.77 21.77
CA VAL A 190 -5.34 -16.72 21.40
C VAL A 190 -6.53 -16.53 22.35
N PRO A 191 -7.72 -16.11 21.87
CA PRO A 191 -8.87 -15.95 22.75
C PRO A 191 -9.20 -17.32 23.34
N VAL A 192 -9.22 -17.41 24.68
CA VAL A 192 -9.66 -18.61 25.38
C VAL A 192 -11.07 -18.92 24.91
N ALA A 193 -11.24 -20.07 24.24
CA ALA A 193 -12.52 -20.52 23.73
C ALA A 193 -13.58 -20.43 24.83
N THR A 194 -14.53 -19.51 24.69
CA THR A 194 -15.63 -19.37 25.65
C THR A 194 -16.78 -20.21 25.15
N THR A 195 -17.00 -21.36 25.79
CA THR A 195 -18.06 -22.31 25.43
C THR A 195 -19.42 -21.72 25.79
N SER A 196 -20.32 -21.58 24.83
CA SER A 196 -21.73 -21.25 25.10
C SER A 196 -22.38 -22.42 25.84
N THR A 197 -22.92 -22.18 27.03
CA THR A 197 -23.83 -23.12 27.71
C THR A 197 -25.27 -22.72 27.41
N ARG A 198 -26.09 -23.71 27.04
CA ARG A 198 -27.51 -23.53 26.77
C ARG A 198 -28.28 -23.80 28.08
N THR A 199 -29.10 -22.84 28.52
CA THR A 199 -30.14 -23.07 29.54
C THR A 199 -31.43 -23.53 28.90
#